data_AF-A0A2D6L902-F1
#
_entry.id   AF-A0A2D6L902-F1
#
_cell.length_a   1.000
_cell.length_b   1.000
_cell.length_c   1.000
_cell.angle_alpha   90.00
_cell.angle_beta   90.00
_cell.angle_gamma   90.00
#
_symmetry.space_group_name_H-M   'P 1'
#
loop_
_entity.id
_entity.type
_entity.pdbx_description
1 polymer ?
#
loop_
_entity_poly.entity_id
_entity_poly.type
_entity_poly.pdbx_seq_one_letter_code
_entity_poly.pdbx_strand_id
1 'polypeptide(L)'
;MIYLLWFFVSTDGRKNMATTTETKFRKFMELVKLAVAIRDSDASWGFKYDTIFSDEVSMKIAKIGMTPNYCDPDASSENDVRAFVGALEEKAKNIRAVLDKLDEKEVQD
;
A
#
# COMPACT_ATOMS: atom_id res chain seq x y z
N MET A 1 22.71 -52.11 -10.44
CA MET A 1 22.09 -51.66 -9.18
C MET A 1 22.16 -50.13 -9.20
N ILE A 2 21.10 -49.46 -9.65
CA ILE A 2 21.10 -48.01 -9.94
C ILE A 2 20.50 -47.30 -8.72
N TYR A 3 21.29 -46.45 -8.06
CA TYR A 3 20.83 -45.58 -7.00
C TYR A 3 19.99 -44.44 -7.61
N LEU A 4 18.68 -44.48 -7.37
CA LEU A 4 17.76 -43.37 -7.63
C LEU A 4 17.96 -42.33 -6.53
N LEU A 5 18.74 -41.29 -6.84
CA LEU A 5 18.78 -40.03 -6.09
C LEU A 5 17.40 -39.38 -6.16
N TRP A 6 16.67 -39.42 -5.05
CA TRP A 6 15.47 -38.63 -4.83
C TRP A 6 15.86 -37.16 -4.73
N PHE A 7 15.58 -36.42 -5.80
CA PHE A 7 15.67 -34.97 -5.86
C PHE A 7 14.46 -34.39 -5.11
N PHE A 8 14.56 -34.25 -3.78
CA PHE A 8 13.56 -33.52 -3.00
C PHE A 8 13.86 -32.02 -3.13
N VAL A 9 13.33 -31.40 -4.19
CA VAL A 9 13.30 -29.94 -4.31
C VAL A 9 12.35 -29.41 -3.24
N SER A 10 12.96 -28.85 -2.19
CA SER A 10 12.28 -28.11 -1.14
C SER A 10 11.43 -27.00 -1.76
N THR A 11 10.12 -27.10 -1.58
CA THR A 11 9.12 -26.12 -2.01
C THR A 11 8.95 -24.95 -1.02
N ASP A 12 9.78 -24.87 0.02
CA ASP A 12 9.61 -23.91 1.13
C ASP A 12 9.93 -22.44 0.78
N GLY A 13 10.43 -22.14 -0.42
CA GLY A 13 10.76 -20.77 -0.83
C GLY A 13 9.56 -19.84 -1.07
N ARG A 14 8.34 -20.37 -1.26
CA ARG A 14 7.17 -19.54 -1.64
C ARG A 14 6.39 -18.93 -0.47
N LYS A 15 6.41 -19.55 0.71
CA LYS A 15 5.61 -19.07 1.86
C LYS A 15 6.13 -17.77 2.49
N ASN A 16 7.43 -17.50 2.35
CA ASN A 16 8.07 -16.32 2.98
C ASN A 16 7.87 -15.01 2.19
N MET A 17 7.54 -15.09 0.89
CA MET A 17 7.29 -13.90 0.05
C MET A 17 5.87 -13.36 0.18
N ALA A 18 4.87 -14.24 0.28
CA ALA A 18 3.46 -13.83 0.36
C ALA A 18 3.15 -13.02 1.63
N THR A 19 3.70 -13.45 2.77
CA THR A 19 3.52 -12.77 4.07
C THR A 19 4.07 -11.34 4.06
N THR A 20 5.13 -11.09 3.29
CA THR A 20 5.74 -9.76 3.18
C THR A 20 4.86 -8.81 2.37
N THR A 21 4.28 -9.26 1.26
CA THR A 21 3.41 -8.45 0.40
C THR A 21 2.07 -8.15 1.07
N GLU A 22 1.43 -9.15 1.68
CA GLU A 22 0.19 -8.97 2.41
C GLU A 22 0.37 -8.02 3.60
N THR A 23 1.47 -8.16 4.36
CA THR A 23 1.80 -7.26 5.47
C THR A 23 2.03 -5.82 4.98
N LYS A 24 2.72 -5.64 3.86
CA LYS A 24 2.91 -4.32 3.24
C LYS A 24 1.59 -3.69 2.84
N PHE A 25 0.68 -4.47 2.25
CA PHE A 25 -0.63 -4.00 1.86
C PHE A 25 -1.48 -3.60 3.06
N ARG A 26 -1.53 -4.42 4.11
CA ARG A 26 -2.24 -4.09 5.37
C ARG A 26 -1.73 -2.79 5.96
N LYS A 27 -0.41 -2.62 6.07
CA LYS A 27 0.22 -1.39 6.57
C LYS A 27 -0.11 -0.19 5.68
N PHE A 28 -0.10 -0.36 4.37
CA PHE A 28 -0.51 0.69 3.44
C PHE A 28 -1.97 1.11 3.69
N MET A 29 -2.89 0.15 3.79
CA MET A 29 -4.31 0.43 4.06
C MET A 29 -4.54 1.15 5.40
N GLU A 30 -3.76 0.81 6.43
CA GLU A 30 -3.79 1.53 7.71
C GLU A 30 -3.33 2.98 7.55
N LEU A 31 -2.27 3.23 6.79
CA LEU A 31 -1.77 4.59 6.52
C LEU A 31 -2.75 5.40 5.65
N VAL A 32 -3.44 4.77 4.69
CA VAL A 32 -4.49 5.43 3.91
C VAL A 32 -5.64 5.85 4.82
N LYS A 33 -6.10 4.97 5.71
CA LYS A 33 -7.15 5.31 6.69
C LYS A 33 -6.74 6.46 7.61
N LEU A 34 -5.49 6.45 8.07
CA LEU A 34 -4.93 7.53 8.89
C LEU A 34 -4.93 8.86 8.12
N ALA A 35 -4.46 8.86 6.87
CA ALA A 35 -4.43 10.06 6.03
C ALA A 35 -5.84 10.62 5.76
N VAL A 36 -6.82 9.75 5.50
CA VAL A 36 -8.24 10.12 5.38
C VAL A 36 -8.77 10.74 6.67
N ALA A 37 -8.48 10.12 7.82
CA ALA A 37 -8.89 10.65 9.11
C ALA A 37 -8.27 12.03 9.40
N ILE A 38 -7.00 12.25 9.02
CA ILE A 38 -6.35 13.57 9.15
C ILE A 38 -7.03 14.60 8.25
N ARG A 39 -7.27 14.26 6.96
CA ARG A 39 -7.99 15.14 6.00
C ARG A 39 -9.35 15.58 6.55
N ASP A 40 -10.11 14.64 7.11
CA ASP A 40 -11.50 14.85 7.54
C ASP A 40 -11.61 15.38 8.98
N SER A 41 -10.49 15.57 9.70
CA SER A 41 -10.48 16.15 11.04
C SER A 41 -10.80 17.65 11.06
N ASP A 42 -11.14 18.20 12.23
CA ASP A 42 -11.37 19.64 12.40
C ASP A 42 -10.09 20.48 12.54
N ALA A 43 -8.91 19.85 12.37
CA ALA A 43 -7.62 20.55 12.46
C ALA A 43 -7.43 21.57 11.33
N SER A 44 -6.54 22.55 11.54
CA SER A 44 -6.19 23.51 10.48
C SER A 44 -5.52 22.83 9.29
N TRP A 45 -5.71 23.36 8.08
CA TRP A 45 -5.12 22.79 6.87
C TRP A 45 -3.59 22.74 6.90
N GLY A 46 -2.93 23.73 7.53
CA GLY A 46 -1.47 23.70 7.72
C GLY A 46 -1.03 22.52 8.59
N PHE A 47 -1.73 22.27 9.71
CA PHE A 47 -1.41 21.11 10.56
C PHE A 47 -1.66 19.78 9.85
N LYS A 48 -2.75 19.68 9.07
CA LYS A 48 -3.05 18.49 8.25
C LYS A 48 -1.96 18.23 7.23
N TYR A 49 -1.50 19.29 6.56
CA TYR A 49 -0.41 19.24 5.59
C TYR A 49 0.87 18.73 6.27
N ASP A 50 1.30 19.38 7.34
CA ASP A 50 2.51 19.00 8.07
C ASP A 50 2.45 17.53 8.51
N THR A 51 1.30 17.08 9.01
CA THR A 51 1.12 15.69 9.45
C THR A 51 1.14 14.70 8.30
N ILE A 52 0.44 14.98 7.19
CA ILE A 52 0.37 14.08 6.03
C ILE A 52 1.72 13.98 5.32
N PHE A 53 2.42 15.10 5.18
CA PHE A 53 3.72 15.15 4.53
C PHE A 53 4.89 14.85 5.50
N SER A 54 4.60 14.53 6.76
CA SER A 54 5.61 14.09 7.74
C SER A 54 6.13 12.67 7.52
N ASP A 55 7.17 12.35 8.29
CA ASP A 55 7.74 11.03 8.46
C ASP A 55 6.72 9.96 8.90
N GLU A 56 5.59 10.36 9.47
CA GLU A 56 4.59 9.45 10.00
C GLU A 56 3.69 8.83 8.94
N VAL A 57 3.46 9.55 7.83
CA VAL A 57 2.51 9.14 6.78
C VAL A 57 3.24 9.01 5.45
N SER A 58 3.60 10.12 4.79
CA SER A 58 4.17 10.10 3.43
C SER A 58 5.44 9.25 3.36
N MET A 59 6.36 9.40 4.32
CA MET A 59 7.62 8.66 4.30
C MET A 59 7.43 7.17 4.60
N LYS A 60 6.47 6.79 5.46
CA LYS A 60 6.16 5.37 5.69
C LYS A 60 5.57 4.73 4.44
N ILE A 61 4.71 5.43 3.72
CA ILE A 61 4.16 4.96 2.45
C ILE A 61 5.28 4.76 1.41
N ALA A 62 6.23 5.70 1.34
CA ALA A 62 7.40 5.57 0.49
C ALA A 62 8.28 4.36 0.87
N LYS A 63 8.55 4.15 2.16
CA LYS A 63 9.31 2.98 2.67
C LYS A 63 8.67 1.64 2.36
N ILE A 64 7.33 1.58 2.28
CA ILE A 64 6.59 0.37 1.90
C ILE A 64 6.69 0.09 0.39
N GLY A 65 7.11 1.08 -0.42
CA GLY A 65 7.18 0.99 -1.87
C GLY A 65 5.83 1.17 -2.56
N MET A 66 4.86 1.78 -1.86
CA MET A 66 3.48 1.97 -2.35
C MET A 66 3.16 3.45 -2.60
N THR A 67 4.16 4.28 -2.91
CA THR A 67 3.99 5.71 -3.24
C THR A 67 2.91 5.92 -4.29
N PRO A 68 1.88 6.75 -4.03
CA PRO A 68 0.84 7.03 -5.01
C PRO A 68 1.41 7.81 -6.20
N ASN A 69 0.70 7.79 -7.33
CA ASN A 69 1.00 8.70 -8.42
C ASN A 69 0.45 10.08 -8.06
N TYR A 70 1.23 10.83 -7.28
CA TYR A 70 0.89 12.17 -6.82
C TYR A 70 1.73 13.19 -7.56
N CYS A 71 1.07 14.24 -8.04
CA CYS A 71 1.70 15.45 -8.56
C CYS A 71 1.27 16.59 -7.65
N ASP A 72 2.23 17.33 -7.12
CA ASP A 72 1.95 18.51 -6.31
C ASP A 72 1.26 19.58 -7.17
N PRO A 73 0.03 20.00 -6.83
CA PRO A 73 -0.64 21.06 -7.58
C PRO A 73 -0.02 22.45 -7.34
N ASP A 74 1.03 22.58 -6.51
CA ASP A 74 1.74 23.84 -6.19
C ASP A 74 0.75 24.96 -5.76
N ALA A 75 -0.27 24.57 -4.98
CA ALA A 75 -1.41 25.43 -4.67
C ALA A 75 -1.48 25.76 -3.17
N SER A 76 -2.56 25.36 -2.49
CA SER A 76 -2.76 25.58 -1.06
C SER A 76 -2.59 24.27 -0.31
N SER A 77 -2.25 24.34 0.98
CA SER A 77 -2.14 23.18 1.86
C SER A 77 -3.39 22.28 1.83
N GLU A 78 -4.57 22.87 1.64
CA GLU A 78 -5.83 22.14 1.46
C GLU A 78 -5.84 21.32 0.15
N ASN A 79 -5.46 21.95 -0.95
CA ASN A 79 -5.43 21.29 -2.25
C ASN A 79 -4.41 20.15 -2.28
N ASP A 80 -3.23 20.36 -1.69
CA ASP A 80 -2.15 19.36 -1.66
C ASP A 80 -2.58 18.15 -0.83
N VAL A 81 -3.17 18.39 0.34
CA VAL A 81 -3.73 17.33 1.19
C VAL A 81 -4.82 16.56 0.46
N ARG A 82 -5.77 17.25 -0.17
CA ARG A 82 -6.87 16.60 -0.90
C ARG A 82 -6.35 15.78 -2.08
N ALA A 83 -5.42 16.33 -2.86
CA ALA A 83 -4.82 15.66 -4.00
C ALA A 83 -4.02 14.42 -3.59
N PHE A 84 -3.19 14.53 -2.54
CA PHE A 84 -2.41 13.41 -2.04
C PHE A 84 -3.28 12.30 -1.49
N VAL A 85 -4.27 12.62 -0.65
CA VAL A 85 -5.19 11.63 -0.08
C VAL A 85 -6.05 10.98 -1.17
N GLY A 86 -6.51 11.76 -2.16
CA GLY A 86 -7.23 11.22 -3.31
C GLY A 86 -6.40 10.19 -4.10
N ALA A 87 -5.11 10.50 -4.35
CA ALA A 87 -4.21 9.58 -5.03
C ALA A 87 -3.94 8.30 -4.22
N LEU A 88 -3.92 8.38 -2.88
CA LEU A 88 -3.84 7.22 -1.99
C LEU A 88 -5.09 6.35 -2.06
N GLU A 89 -6.27 6.95 -2.01
CA GLU A 89 -7.56 6.24 -2.10
C GLU A 89 -7.70 5.54 -3.45
N GLU A 90 -7.30 6.19 -4.55
CA GLU A 90 -7.29 5.59 -5.89
C GLU A 90 -6.35 4.38 -5.95
N LYS A 91 -5.13 4.53 -5.43
CA LYS A 91 -4.16 3.42 -5.39
C LYS A 91 -4.67 2.26 -4.54
N ALA A 92 -5.26 2.52 -3.38
CA ALA A 92 -5.87 1.50 -2.53
C ALA A 92 -6.99 0.73 -3.26
N LYS A 93 -7.85 1.45 -4.00
CA LYS A 93 -8.90 0.84 -4.82
C LYS A 93 -8.33 -0.05 -5.92
N ASN A 94 -7.28 0.40 -6.60
CA ASN A 94 -6.63 -0.35 -7.67
C ASN A 94 -5.98 -1.64 -7.15
N ILE A 95 -5.28 -1.58 -6.01
CA ILE A 95 -4.68 -2.77 -5.41
C ILE A 95 -5.76 -3.77 -5.01
N ARG A 96 -6.86 -3.31 -4.39
CA ARG A 96 -7.97 -4.19 -4.00
C ARG A 96 -8.58 -4.90 -5.20
N ALA A 97 -8.83 -4.18 -6.30
CA ALA A 97 -9.35 -4.77 -7.53
C ALA A 97 -8.40 -5.80 -8.17
N VAL A 98 -7.08 -5.65 -7.98
CA VAL A 98 -6.10 -6.65 -8.43
C VAL A 98 -6.13 -7.89 -7.54
N LEU A 99 -6.24 -7.73 -6.22
CA LEU A 99 -6.35 -8.85 -5.28
C LEU A 99 -7.62 -9.68 -5.55
N ASP A 100 -8.77 -9.02 -5.72
CA ASP A 100 -10.04 -9.71 -6.00
C ASP A 100 -9.95 -10.56 -7.29
N LYS A 101 -9.25 -10.05 -8.32
CA LYS A 101 -9.01 -10.79 -9.59
C LYS A 101 -8.01 -11.95 -9.48
N LEU A 102 -7.11 -11.92 -8.50
CA LEU A 102 -6.18 -13.02 -8.26
C LEU A 102 -6.91 -14.18 -7.58
N ASP A 103 -7.76 -13.88 -6.61
CA ASP A 103 -8.57 -14.87 -5.90
C ASP A 103 -9.52 -15.61 -6.86
N GLU A 104 -10.10 -14.91 -7.86
CA GLU A 104 -10.95 -15.52 -8.89
C GLU A 104 -10.21 -16.52 -9.80
N LYS A 105 -8.90 -16.33 -10.01
CA LYS A 105 -8.09 -17.22 -10.87
C LYS A 105 -7.65 -18.49 -10.15
N GLU A 106 -7.39 -18.42 -8.84
CA GLU A 106 -7.03 -19.61 -8.06
C GLU A 106 -8.20 -20.60 -7.89
N VAL A 107 -9.44 -20.17 -8.14
CA VAL A 107 -10.63 -21.04 -8.09
C VAL A 107 -10.90 -21.77 -9.42
N GLN A 108 -10.28 -21.33 -10.52
CA GLN A 108 -10.51 -21.89 -11.87
C GLN A 108 -9.41 -22.84 -12.35
N ASP A 109 -8.28 -22.92 -11.64
CA ASP A 109 -7.17 -23.87 -11.87
C ASP A 109 -7.24 -25.08 -10.93
#